data_AF-A0A353UEY0-F1
#
_entry.id   AF-A0A353UEY0-F1
#
_cell.length_a   1.000
_cell.length_b   1.000
_cell.length_c   1.000
_cell.angle_alpha   90.00
_cell.angle_beta   90.00
_cell.angle_gamma   90.00
#
_symmetry.space_group_name_H-M   'P 1'
#
loop_
_entity.id
_entity.type
_entity.pdbx_description
1 polymer ?
#
loop_
_entity_poly.entity_id
_entity_poly.type
_entity_poly.pdbx_seq_one_letter_code
_entity_poly.pdbx_strand_id
1 'polypeptide(L)' 'MGSREESQKSASQNSERKPAATRDAYGDALLELGKKRKEVVVLDADLSGSTKTAKFAKVFPERFF' A
#
# COMPACT_ATOMS: atom_id res chain seq x y z
N MET A 1 -15.95 -24.21 39.22
CA MET A 1 -14.69 -24.37 38.47
C MET A 1 -15.03 -24.61 37.01
N GLY A 2 -15.02 -23.54 36.22
CA GLY A 2 -15.22 -23.54 34.79
C GLY A 2 -14.41 -22.38 34.25
N SER A 3 -13.09 -22.55 34.31
CA SER A 3 -12.11 -21.65 33.72
C SER A 3 -12.26 -21.64 32.21
N ARG A 4 -12.46 -20.45 31.65
CA ARG A 4 -11.74 -19.98 30.45
C ARG A 4 -11.99 -18.48 30.34
N GLU A 5 -11.04 -17.77 30.92
CA GLU A 5 -10.80 -16.35 30.72
C GLU A 5 -10.83 -15.98 29.25
N GLU A 6 -11.43 -14.82 29.01
CA GLU A 6 -10.95 -13.76 28.12
C GLU A 6 -10.25 -14.19 26.82
N SER A 7 -10.92 -13.93 25.71
CA SER A 7 -10.24 -13.39 24.54
C SER A 7 -11.08 -12.23 24.00
N GLN A 8 -10.99 -11.14 24.75
CA GLN A 8 -11.32 -9.80 24.29
C GLN A 8 -10.53 -9.48 23.01
N LYS A 9 -11.22 -8.75 22.11
CA LYS A 9 -10.69 -7.67 21.25
C LYS A 9 -9.55 -8.04 20.29
N SER A 10 -9.91 -8.14 19.01
CA SER A 10 -9.07 -7.59 17.94
C SER A 10 -9.87 -6.47 17.27
N ALA A 11 -9.91 -5.33 17.95
CA ALA A 11 -9.12 -4.16 17.57
C ALA A 11 -9.70 -3.47 16.32
N SER A 12 -10.73 -2.65 16.56
CA SER A 12 -10.95 -1.46 15.76
C SER A 12 -9.68 -0.61 15.86
N GLN A 13 -8.76 -0.80 14.92
CA GLN A 13 -7.64 0.11 14.75
C GLN A 13 -8.18 1.35 14.05
N ASN A 14 -8.66 2.30 14.84
CA ASN A 14 -8.76 3.68 14.38
C ASN A 14 -7.33 4.19 14.25
N SER A 15 -6.68 3.86 13.13
CA SER A 15 -5.36 4.36 12.80
C SER A 15 -5.44 5.88 12.79
N GLU A 16 -4.60 6.56 13.57
CA GLU A 16 -4.29 7.96 13.35
C GLU A 16 -3.87 8.10 11.88
N ARG A 17 -4.81 8.51 11.01
CA ARG A 17 -4.50 8.78 9.62
C ARG A 17 -3.67 10.05 9.64
N LYS A 18 -2.35 9.89 9.75
CA LYS A 18 -1.40 10.94 9.38
C LYS A 18 -1.91 11.50 8.05
N PRO A 19 -2.10 12.83 7.91
CA PRO A 19 -2.48 13.42 6.65
C PRO A 19 -1.34 13.18 5.65
N ALA A 20 -1.36 12.02 5.02
CA ALA A 20 -0.50 11.67 3.92
C ALA A 20 -1.09 12.32 2.68
N ALA A 21 -0.24 12.89 1.83
CA ALA A 21 -0.70 13.34 0.54
C ALA A 21 -1.33 12.15 -0.20
N THR A 22 -2.48 12.35 -0.81
CA THR A 22 -3.23 11.28 -1.50
C THR A 22 -2.37 10.56 -2.54
N ARG A 23 -1.44 11.28 -3.18
CA ARG A 23 -0.42 10.73 -4.08
C ARG A 23 0.55 9.74 -3.43
N ASP A 24 0.95 9.95 -2.18
CA ASP A 24 1.87 9.05 -1.48
C ASP A 24 1.14 7.75 -1.14
N ALA A 25 -0.10 7.85 -0.65
CA ALA A 25 -0.96 6.70 -0.38
C ALA A 25 -1.27 5.90 -1.65
N TYR A 26 -1.45 6.58 -2.79
CA TYR A 26 -1.61 5.91 -4.09
C TYR A 26 -0.38 5.08 -4.47
N GLY A 27 0.82 5.64 -4.36
CA GLY A 27 2.06 4.91 -4.65
C GLY A 27 2.28 3.69 -3.73
N ASP A 28 1.95 3.83 -2.44
CA ASP A 28 2.05 2.73 -1.48
C ASP A 28 1.02 1.63 -1.76
N ALA A 29 -0.23 1.99 -2.06
CA ALA A 29 -1.27 1.04 -2.42
C ALA A 29 -0.95 0.29 -3.73
N LEU A 30 -0.41 0.99 -4.74
CA LEU A 30 0.06 0.36 -5.98
C LEU A 30 1.16 -0.67 -5.70
N LEU A 31 2.09 -0.36 -4.81
CA LEU A 31 3.16 -1.28 -4.45
C LEU A 31 2.63 -2.53 -3.76
N GLU A 32 1.68 -2.39 -2.83
CA GLU A 32 1.02 -3.53 -2.20
C GLU A 32 0.22 -4.36 -3.21
N LEU A 33 -0.48 -3.70 -4.13
CA LEU A 33 -1.24 -4.38 -5.17
C LEU A 33 -0.34 -5.13 -6.14
N GLY A 34 0.79 -4.53 -6.53
CA GLY A 34 1.80 -5.16 -7.39
C GLY A 34 2.48 -6.38 -6.75
N LYS A 35 2.57 -6.42 -5.42
CA LYS A 35 3.04 -7.61 -4.68
C LYS A 35 2.02 -8.75 -4.72
N LYS A 36 0.73 -8.43 -4.65
CA LYS A 36 -0.36 -9.43 -4.65
C LYS A 36 -0.72 -9.91 -6.06
N ARG A 37 -0.64 -9.01 -7.06
CA ARG A 37 -1.08 -9.24 -8.44
C ARG A 37 0.07 -8.98 -9.41
N LYS A 38 0.44 -10.02 -10.17
CA LYS A 38 1.56 -9.96 -11.11
C LYS A 38 1.16 -9.25 -12.41
N GLU A 39 -0.13 -9.22 -12.74
CA GLU A 39 -0.68 -8.59 -13.94
C GLU A 39 -0.75 -7.05 -13.88
N VAL A 40 -0.51 -6.45 -12.72
CA VAL A 40 -0.56 -4.98 -12.57
C VAL A 40 0.70 -4.36 -13.16
N VAL A 41 0.48 -3.45 -14.11
CA VAL A 41 1.50 -2.61 -14.75
C VAL A 41 1.18 -1.13 -14.50
N VAL A 42 2.21 -0.31 -14.41
CA VAL A 42 2.08 1.14 -14.23
C VAL A 42 2.68 1.82 -15.45
N LEU A 43 1.94 2.76 -16.04
CA LEU A 43 2.39 3.59 -17.16
C LEU A 43 2.54 5.02 -16.65
N ASP A 44 3.71 5.62 -16.82
CA ASP A 44 4.01 6.97 -16.36
C ASP A 44 4.85 7.75 -17.40
N ALA A 45 4.31 8.87 -17.88
CA ALA A 45 4.95 9.72 -18.86
C ALA A 45 5.82 10.80 -18.19
N ASP A 46 6.99 10.40 -17.70
CA ASP A 46 8.04 11.29 -17.12
C ASP A 46 7.63 12.09 -15.86
N LEU A 47 6.53 11.72 -15.20
CA LEU A 47 6.03 12.39 -13.99
C LEU A 47 6.14 11.51 -12.74
N SER A 48 6.90 10.41 -12.82
CA SER A 48 7.02 9.38 -11.78
C SER A 48 7.41 9.90 -10.39
N GLY A 49 8.19 10.99 -10.34
CA GLY A 49 8.57 11.69 -9.11
C GLY A 49 7.42 12.50 -8.48
N SER A 50 6.50 13.02 -9.30
CA SER A 50 5.34 13.82 -8.88
C SER A 50 4.13 12.94 -8.55
N THR A 51 3.90 11.89 -9.34
CA THR A 51 2.82 10.89 -9.17
C THR A 51 3.15 9.87 -8.07
N LYS A 52 4.39 9.87 -7.56
CA LYS A 52 4.89 8.95 -6.52
C LYS A 52 4.86 7.47 -6.94
N THR A 53 4.72 7.20 -8.24
CA THR A 53 4.81 5.86 -8.83
C THR A 53 6.26 5.34 -8.90
N ALA A 54 7.25 6.21 -8.68
CA ALA A 54 8.66 5.84 -8.59
C ALA A 54 8.95 4.74 -7.55
N LYS A 55 8.14 4.63 -6.48
CA LYS A 55 8.25 3.52 -5.50
C LYS A 55 7.95 2.17 -6.16
N PHE A 56 6.97 2.12 -7.05
CA PHE A 56 6.63 0.91 -7.82
C PHE A 56 7.72 0.60 -8.84
N ALA A 57 8.18 1.60 -9.59
CA ALA A 57 9.27 1.45 -10.58
C ALA A 57 10.55 0.85 -9.96
N LYS A 58 10.90 1.26 -8.72
CA LYS A 58 12.07 0.72 -8.00
C LYS A 58 11.96 -0.77 -7.65
N VAL A 59 10.74 -1.26 -7.38
CA VAL A 59 10.52 -2.65 -6.96
C VAL A 59 10.17 -3.54 -8.15
N PHE A 60 9.50 -2.98 -9.16
CA PHE A 60 9.01 -3.69 -10.34
C PHE A 60 9.34 -2.93 -11.63
N PRO A 61 10.63 -2.78 -11.98
CA PRO A 61 11.04 -2.02 -13.17
C PRO A 61 10.51 -2.65 -14.47
N GLU A 62 10.44 -3.98 -14.55
CA GLU A 62 9.89 -4.75 -15.68
C GLU A 62 8.39 -4.49 -15.93
N ARG A 63 7.69 -3.84 -14.98
CA ARG A 63 6.24 -3.57 -15.03
C ARG A 63 5.91 -2.08 -14.99
N PHE A 64 6.91 -1.24 -15.22
CA PHE A 64 6.80 0.20 -15.24
C PHE A 64 7.22 0.73 -16.62
N PHE A 65 6.33 1.45 -17.30
CA PHE A 65 6.51 1.88 -18.69
C PHE A 65 6.35 3.39 -18.84
#